data_AF-A0ABD6MHE5-F1
#
_entry.id   AF-A0ABD6MHE5-F1
#
_cell.length_a   1.000
_cell.length_b   1.000
_cell.length_c   1.000
_cell.angle_alpha   90.00
_cell.angle_beta   90.00
_cell.angle_gamma   90.00
#
_symmetry.space_group_name_H-M   'P 1'
#
loop_
_entity.id
_entity.type
_entity.pdbx_description
1 polymer ?
#
loop_
_entity_poly.entity_id
_entity_poly.type
_entity_poly.pdbx_seq_one_letter_code
_entity_poly.pdbx_strand_id
1 'polypeptide(L)'
;MQRGEVWWVEFDERRPVVLLSGDDGFGIRVMQVVAPAGVDISGLSIEVAVGTTEGLPCEGVLRFALPRPGLTPCTWLTTVSRDDLIERAGTLPPAKLNEIEDALRRGGLA
;
A
#
# COMPACT_ATOMS: atom_id res chain seq x y z
N MET A 1 -10.95 10.64 -5.74
CA MET A 1 -9.92 9.70 -5.24
C MET A 1 -8.70 9.83 -6.10
N GLN A 2 -7.55 10.04 -5.47
CA GLN A 2 -6.29 10.34 -6.14
C GLN A 2 -5.19 9.41 -5.64
N ARG A 3 -4.25 9.06 -6.53
CA ARG A 3 -3.06 8.29 -6.18
C ARG A 3 -2.31 8.97 -5.03
N GLY A 4 -1.97 8.18 -4.01
CA GLY A 4 -1.25 8.62 -2.82
C GLY A 4 -2.11 9.11 -1.67
N GLU A 5 -3.44 9.21 -1.85
CA GLU A 5 -4.34 9.33 -0.71
C GLU A 5 -4.33 8.04 0.13
N VAL A 6 -4.48 8.21 1.44
CA VAL A 6 -4.63 7.11 2.39
C VAL A 6 -6.07 7.10 2.90
N TRP A 7 -6.70 5.95 2.85
CA TRP A 7 -8.11 5.76 3.17
C TRP A 7 -8.31 4.60 4.14
N TRP A 8 -9.31 4.71 4.99
CA TRP A 8 -9.84 3.59 5.76
C TRP A 8 -10.81 2.79 4.91
N VAL A 9 -10.64 1.47 4.93
CA VAL A 9 -11.47 0.51 4.21
C VAL A 9 -11.98 -0.53 5.19
N GLU A 10 -13.25 -0.91 5.06
CA GLU A 10 -13.79 -2.05 5.80
C GLU A 10 -13.61 -3.32 4.97
N PHE A 11 -12.69 -4.17 5.40
CA PHE A 11 -12.60 -5.54 4.87
C PHE A 11 -13.32 -6.49 5.85
N ASP A 12 -12.60 -7.46 6.40
CA ASP A 12 -12.96 -8.19 7.62
C ASP A 12 -12.86 -7.30 8.87
N GLU A 13 -11.89 -6.40 8.84
CA GLU A 13 -11.61 -5.37 9.85
C GLU A 13 -11.24 -4.07 9.14
N ARG A 14 -11.52 -2.94 9.80
CA ARG A 14 -11.12 -1.61 9.34
C ARG A 14 -9.60 -1.48 9.22
N ARG A 15 -9.11 -1.29 7.99
CA ARG A 15 -7.67 -1.23 7.67
C ARG A 15 -7.33 0.01 6.84
N PRO A 16 -6.16 0.65 7.05
CA PRO A 16 -5.71 1.72 6.20
C PRO A 16 -5.16 1.16 4.88
N VAL A 17 -5.44 1.84 3.78
CA VAL A 17 -4.92 1.51 2.45
C VAL A 17 -4.38 2.77 1.78
N VAL A 18 -3.36 2.60 0.94
CA VAL A 18 -2.84 3.66 0.06
C VAL A 18 -3.41 3.44 -1.34
N LEU A 19 -4.01 4.49 -1.93
CA LEU A 19 -4.48 4.43 -3.30
C LEU A 19 -3.29 4.48 -4.27
N LEU A 20 -3.16 3.46 -5.10
CA LEU A 20 -2.11 3.36 -6.13
C LEU A 20 -2.61 3.81 -7.51
N SER A 21 -3.91 3.84 -7.74
CA SER A 21 -4.53 4.42 -8.94
C SER A 21 -5.58 5.45 -8.56
N GLY A 22 -6.01 6.26 -9.54
CA GLY A 22 -7.29 6.95 -9.44
C GLY A 22 -8.45 5.98 -9.61
N ASP A 23 -9.68 6.49 -9.46
CA ASP A 23 -10.90 5.79 -9.85
C ASP A 23 -11.06 5.89 -11.37
N ASP A 24 -10.90 4.76 -12.07
CA ASP A 24 -11.02 4.64 -13.52
C ASP A 24 -12.32 3.94 -13.97
N GLY A 25 -13.25 3.69 -13.04
CA GLY A 25 -14.49 2.95 -13.28
C GLY A 25 -14.36 1.43 -13.25
N PHE A 26 -13.15 0.86 -13.23
CA PHE A 26 -12.89 -0.57 -13.01
C PHE A 26 -12.51 -0.90 -11.56
N GLY A 27 -12.47 0.13 -10.71
CA GLY A 27 -12.09 0.06 -9.32
C GLY A 27 -10.79 0.81 -9.04
N ILE A 28 -10.41 0.84 -7.79
CA ILE A 28 -9.26 1.60 -7.31
C ILE A 28 -8.25 0.59 -6.81
N ARG A 29 -7.07 0.57 -7.45
CA ARG A 29 -5.96 -0.27 -7.01
C ARG A 29 -5.42 0.31 -5.71
N VAL A 30 -5.42 -0.49 -4.66
CA VAL A 30 -4.98 -0.09 -3.32
C VAL A 30 -3.98 -1.07 -2.76
N MET A 31 -3.14 -0.59 -1.86
CA MET A 31 -2.29 -1.46 -1.07
C MET A 31 -2.51 -1.23 0.41
N GLN A 32 -2.70 -2.33 1.14
CA GLN A 32 -2.96 -2.27 2.57
C GLN A 32 -1.71 -1.85 3.35
N VAL A 33 -1.90 -1.00 4.35
CA VAL A 33 -0.92 -0.71 5.39
C VAL A 33 -1.00 -1.81 6.44
N VAL A 34 0.12 -2.50 6.67
CA VAL A 34 0.22 -3.63 7.60
C VAL A 34 1.27 -3.37 8.67
N ALA A 35 1.28 -4.19 9.72
CA ALA A 35 2.36 -4.17 10.70
C ALA A 35 3.71 -4.54 10.04
N PRO A 36 4.83 -3.89 10.42
CA PRO A 36 6.17 -4.27 9.98
C PRO A 36 6.48 -5.74 10.27
N ALA A 37 7.37 -6.35 9.48
CA ALA A 37 7.83 -7.70 9.78
C ALA A 37 8.63 -7.71 11.09
N GLY A 38 8.30 -8.63 12.01
CA GLY A 38 9.05 -8.82 13.25
C GLY A 38 10.37 -9.58 13.07
N VAL A 39 10.73 -9.91 11.83
CA VAL A 39 11.93 -10.67 11.46
C VAL A 39 12.56 -10.06 10.22
N ASP A 40 13.84 -10.35 9.98
CA ASP A 40 14.51 -9.92 8.76
C ASP A 40 13.92 -10.63 7.53
N ILE A 41 13.36 -9.83 6.64
CA ILE A 41 12.78 -10.25 5.35
C ILE A 41 13.57 -9.66 4.18
N SER A 42 14.77 -9.14 4.43
CA SER A 42 15.64 -8.57 3.41
C SER A 42 15.88 -9.57 2.28
N GLY A 43 15.60 -9.13 1.06
CA GLY A 43 15.69 -9.95 -0.15
C GLY A 43 14.41 -10.74 -0.49
N LEU A 44 13.47 -10.93 0.43
CA LEU A 44 12.14 -11.47 0.14
C LEU A 44 11.16 -10.35 -0.21
N SER A 45 11.20 -9.26 0.55
CA SER A 45 10.28 -8.14 0.40
C SER A 45 10.98 -6.81 0.71
N ILE A 46 10.35 -5.72 0.25
CA ILE A 46 10.65 -4.34 0.60
C ILE A 46 9.51 -3.85 1.50
N GLU A 47 9.84 -3.21 2.62
CA GLU A 47 8.87 -2.50 3.45
C GLU A 47 9.10 -1.00 3.32
N VAL A 48 8.08 -0.27 2.88
CA VAL A 48 8.07 1.18 2.85
C VAL A 48 7.25 1.67 4.04
N ALA A 49 7.91 2.28 5.02
CA ALA A 49 7.24 2.81 6.20
C ALA A 49 6.33 3.99 5.84
N VAL A 50 5.14 4.00 6.42
CA VAL A 50 4.16 5.09 6.36
C VAL A 50 3.59 5.30 7.75
N GLY A 51 3.48 6.56 8.17
CA GLY A 51 3.08 6.84 9.54
C GLY A 51 2.83 8.30 9.84
N THR A 52 2.96 8.63 11.11
CA THR A 52 2.81 9.98 11.65
C THR A 52 3.78 10.98 11.00
N THR A 53 4.95 10.53 10.56
CA THR A 53 5.94 11.35 9.85
C THR A 53 5.42 11.84 8.49
N GLU A 54 4.55 11.07 7.85
CA GLU A 54 3.83 11.44 6.62
C GLU A 54 2.46 12.08 6.90
N GLY A 55 2.12 12.36 8.16
CA GLY A 55 0.86 12.96 8.58
C GLY A 55 -0.33 11.99 8.66
N LEU A 56 -0.07 10.69 8.76
CA LEU A 56 -1.12 9.67 8.91
C LEU A 56 -1.47 9.40 10.38
N PRO A 57 -2.72 8.97 10.67
CA PRO A 57 -3.15 8.65 12.04
C PRO A 57 -2.71 7.26 12.54
N CYS A 58 -1.99 6.49 11.73
CA CYS A 58 -1.58 5.12 12.02
C CYS A 58 -0.16 4.85 11.52
N GLU A 59 0.58 4.00 12.23
CA GLU A 59 1.91 3.51 11.83
C GLU A 59 1.80 2.17 11.11
N GLY A 60 2.65 1.96 10.11
CA GLY A 60 2.79 0.67 9.45
C GLY A 60 3.70 0.70 8.25
N VAL A 61 3.60 -0.33 7.43
CA VAL A 61 4.37 -0.47 6.21
C VAL A 61 3.48 -0.88 5.05
N LEU A 62 3.87 -0.43 3.87
CA LEU A 62 3.52 -1.06 2.61
C LEU A 62 4.56 -2.14 2.30
N ARG A 63 4.13 -3.41 2.21
CA ARG A 63 5.03 -4.54 1.95
C ARG A 63 4.93 -5.00 0.49
N PHE A 64 6.05 -4.92 -0.23
CA PHE A 64 6.17 -5.32 -1.64
C PHE A 64 7.05 -6.56 -1.72
N ALA A 65 6.50 -7.66 -2.17
CA ALA A 65 7.29 -8.87 -2.31
C ALA A 65 8.10 -8.85 -3.61
N LEU A 66 9.34 -9.34 -3.54
CA LEU A 66 10.27 -9.38 -4.66
C LEU A 66 10.03 -10.65 -5.51
N PRO A 67 9.98 -10.54 -6.85
CA PRO A 67 9.85 -11.70 -7.73
C PRO A 67 10.99 -12.69 -7.50
N ARG A 68 10.66 -13.97 -7.34
CA ARG A 68 11.63 -15.06 -7.20
C ARG A 68 11.18 -16.28 -8.01
N PRO A 69 12.06 -16.89 -8.83
CA PRO A 69 11.73 -18.12 -9.54
C PRO A 69 11.24 -19.21 -8.59
N GLY A 70 10.12 -19.85 -8.92
CA GLY A 70 9.56 -20.96 -8.14
C GLY A 70 8.81 -20.54 -6.87
N LEU A 71 8.63 -19.25 -6.61
CA LEU A 71 7.81 -18.73 -5.52
C LEU A 71 6.69 -17.83 -6.06
N THR A 72 5.51 -17.91 -5.46
CA THR A 72 4.41 -16.98 -5.72
C THR A 72 4.30 -16.03 -4.52
N PRO A 73 5.03 -14.90 -4.53
CA PRO A 73 4.97 -13.96 -3.43
C PRO A 73 3.57 -13.35 -3.30
N CYS A 74 3.12 -13.15 -2.05
CA CYS A 74 1.86 -12.49 -1.74
C CYS A 74 2.13 -11.03 -1.36
N THR A 75 1.64 -10.10 -2.18
CA THR A 75 1.59 -8.66 -1.87
C THR A 75 0.16 -8.30 -1.46
N TRP A 76 -0.02 -7.41 -0.49
CA TRP A 76 -1.35 -6.93 -0.03
C TRP A 76 -2.00 -5.92 -1.00
N LEU A 77 -1.84 -6.19 -2.29
CA LEU A 77 -2.35 -5.40 -3.38
C LEU A 77 -3.71 -5.94 -3.79
N THR A 78 -4.72 -5.09 -3.83
CA THR A 78 -6.06 -5.46 -4.26
C THR A 78 -6.72 -4.30 -5.01
N THR A 79 -7.90 -4.56 -5.55
CA THR A 79 -8.77 -3.54 -6.15
C THR A 79 -10.03 -3.44 -5.29
N VAL A 80 -10.40 -2.23 -4.94
CA VAL A 80 -11.63 -1.94 -4.18
C VAL A 80 -12.55 -1.05 -5.01
N SER A 81 -13.84 -1.06 -4.69
CA SER A 81 -14.79 -0.10 -5.22
C SER A 81 -14.70 1.23 -4.46
N ARG A 82 -15.31 2.27 -5.02
CA ARG A 82 -15.45 3.56 -4.32
C ARG A 82 -16.24 3.43 -3.01
N ASP A 83 -17.21 2.54 -2.96
CA ASP A 83 -18.10 2.36 -1.81
C ASP A 83 -17.40 1.68 -0.63
N ASP A 84 -16.28 0.99 -0.88
CA ASP A 84 -15.46 0.37 0.18
C ASP A 84 -14.59 1.42 0.92
N LEU A 85 -14.38 2.60 0.34
CA LEU A 85 -13.54 3.66 0.91
C LEU A 85 -14.36 4.56 1.85
N ILE A 86 -14.17 4.41 3.16
CA ILE A 86 -15.01 5.04 4.19
C ILE A 86 -14.55 6.45 4.51
N GLU A 87 -13.29 6.61 4.91
CA GLU A 87 -12.78 7.87 5.46
C GLU A 87 -11.36 8.10 4.98
N ARG A 88 -11.09 9.30 4.44
CA ARG A 88 -9.74 9.71 4.07
C ARG A 88 -8.93 10.01 5.32
N ALA A 89 -7.85 9.27 5.52
CA ALA A 89 -6.92 9.42 6.64
C ALA A 89 -5.81 10.44 6.38
N GLY A 90 -5.45 10.68 5.11
CA GLY A 90 -4.40 11.63 4.75
C GLY A 90 -3.98 11.53 3.30
N THR A 91 -2.85 12.15 2.98
CA THR A 91 -2.18 12.03 1.67
C THR A 91 -0.68 12.00 1.88
N LEU A 92 -0.03 11.01 1.25
CA LEU A 92 1.41 10.85 1.33
C LEU A 92 2.13 11.98 0.56
N PRO A 93 3.27 12.46 1.07
CA PRO A 93 4.07 13.44 0.36
C PRO A 93 4.69 12.84 -0.91
N PRO A 94 5.01 13.64 -1.95
CA PRO A 94 5.58 13.15 -3.21
C PRO A 94 6.84 12.30 -3.04
N ALA A 95 7.70 12.65 -2.08
CA ALA A 95 8.91 11.88 -1.79
C ALA A 95 8.59 10.42 -1.38
N LYS A 96 7.54 10.22 -0.58
CA LYS A 96 7.09 8.89 -0.18
C LYS A 96 6.45 8.13 -1.34
N LEU A 97 5.72 8.83 -2.21
CA LEU A 97 5.16 8.22 -3.41
C LEU A 97 6.23 7.71 -4.38
N ASN A 98 7.37 8.41 -4.48
CA ASN A 98 8.51 7.95 -5.27
C ASN A 98 9.13 6.68 -4.69
N GLU A 99 9.24 6.57 -3.36
CA GLU A 99 9.71 5.37 -2.67
C GLU A 99 8.78 4.16 -2.94
N ILE A 100 7.46 4.40 -2.89
CA ILE A 100 6.45 3.40 -3.22
C ILE A 100 6.53 2.98 -4.69
N GLU A 101 6.74 3.91 -5.61
CA GLU A 101 6.89 3.61 -7.03
C GLU A 101 8.13 2.77 -7.33
N ASP A 102 9.26 3.08 -6.70
CA ASP A 102 10.46 2.26 -6.83
C ASP A 102 10.23 0.84 -6.29
N ALA A 103 9.55 0.71 -5.15
CA ALA A 103 9.21 -0.58 -4.58
C ALA A 103 8.24 -1.39 -5.46
N LEU A 104 7.24 -0.74 -6.08
CA LEU A 104 6.36 -1.36 -7.08
C LEU A 104 7.15 -1.88 -8.28
N ARG A 105 8.09 -1.09 -8.80
CA ARG A 105 8.93 -1.48 -9.94
C ARG A 105 9.79 -2.68 -9.61
N ARG A 106 10.44 -2.68 -8.44
CA ARG A 106 11.24 -3.80 -7.94
C ARG A 106 10.40 -5.05 -7.66
N GLY A 107 9.14 -4.87 -7.28
CA GLY A 107 8.14 -5.92 -7.10
C GLY A 107 7.57 -6.50 -8.41
N GLY A 108 7.86 -5.88 -9.57
CA GLY A 108 7.23 -6.25 -10.85
C GLY A 108 5.73 -5.89 -10.91
N LEU A 109 5.32 -4.85 -10.17
CA LEU A 109 3.93 -4.41 -9.97
C LEU A 109 3.67 -3.00 -10.53
N ALA A 110 4.67 -2.37 -11.15
CA ALA A 110 4.58 -1.05 -11.78
C ALA A 110 3.98 -1.14 -13.18
#